data_AF-E2A283-F1
#
_entry.id   AF-E2A283-F1
#
_cell.length_a   1.000
_cell.length_b   1.000
_cell.length_c   1.000
_cell.angle_alpha   90.00
_cell.angle_beta   90.00
_cell.angle_gamma   90.00
#
_symmetry.space_group_name_H-M   'P 1'
#
loop_
_entity.id
_entity.type
_entity.pdbx_description
1 polymer ?
#
loop_
_entity_poly.entity_id
_entity_poly.type
_entity_poly.pdbx_seq_one_letter_code
_entity_poly.pdbx_strand_id
1 'polypeptide(L)'
;KVILQHDNARPHVAKPVKTYLETFKWEVLPHSPHSPDAPSDYYLFRSMAHGLADQQFRSYEDIKKWLDSWIASKDEHFYRNGIRALPERWEKVVASDGQYFE
;
A
#
# COMPACT_ATOMS: atom_id res chain seq x y z
N LYS A 1 2.94 1.72 -19.46
CA LYS A 1 1.92 2.61 -18.85
C LYS A 1 1.91 2.32 -17.36
N VAL A 2 1.90 3.33 -16.50
CA VAL A 2 1.86 3.14 -15.03
C VAL A 2 0.41 3.21 -14.57
N ILE A 3 0.02 2.27 -13.72
CA ILE A 3 -1.24 2.27 -12.97
C ILE A 3 -0.90 2.52 -11.51
N LEU A 4 -1.38 3.62 -10.96
CA LEU A 4 -1.18 4.02 -9.58
C LEU A 4 -2.40 3.65 -8.75
N GLN A 5 -2.20 2.86 -7.70
CA GLN A 5 -3.20 2.61 -6.68
C GLN A 5 -2.80 3.39 -5.42
N HIS A 6 -3.70 4.24 -4.93
CA HIS A 6 -3.54 4.97 -3.67
C HIS A 6 -4.91 5.28 -3.06
N ASP A 7 -4.93 5.68 -1.79
CA ASP A 7 -6.16 6.03 -1.09
C ASP A 7 -6.68 7.43 -1.47
N ASN A 8 -7.92 7.72 -1.06
CA ASN A 8 -8.60 8.98 -1.37
C ASN A 8 -8.30 10.10 -0.36
N ALA A 9 -7.19 10.04 0.39
CA ALA A 9 -6.82 11.10 1.31
C ALA A 9 -6.81 12.46 0.60
N ARG A 10 -7.27 13.52 1.28
CA ARG A 10 -7.42 14.87 0.71
C ARG A 10 -6.17 15.36 -0.05
N PRO A 11 -4.93 15.15 0.44
CA PRO A 11 -3.74 15.55 -0.29
C PRO A 11 -3.58 14.82 -1.63
N HIS A 12 -3.97 13.54 -1.72
CA HIS A 12 -3.76 12.71 -2.90
C HIS A 12 -4.77 13.00 -4.03
N VAL A 13 -5.97 13.48 -3.69
CA VAL A 13 -7.01 13.83 -4.67
C VAL A 13 -7.06 15.34 -4.98
N ALA A 14 -6.15 16.11 -4.41
CA ALA A 14 -6.04 17.55 -4.64
C ALA A 14 -5.71 17.86 -6.10
N LYS A 15 -6.18 19.02 -6.58
CA LYS A 15 -5.97 19.46 -7.97
C LYS A 15 -4.50 19.44 -8.41
N PRO A 16 -3.52 19.95 -7.62
CA PRO A 16 -2.12 19.90 -8.03
C PRO A 16 -1.59 18.48 -8.25
N VAL A 17 -2.00 17.51 -7.41
CA VAL A 17 -1.60 16.11 -7.55
C VAL A 17 -2.22 15.48 -8.79
N LYS A 18 -3.52 15.71 -9.05
CA LYS A 18 -4.19 15.23 -10.27
C LYS A 18 -3.52 15.76 -11.54
N THR A 19 -3.25 17.05 -11.60
CA THR A 19 -2.55 17.67 -12.75
C THR A 19 -1.14 17.09 -12.94
N TYR A 20 -0.43 16.80 -11.86
CA TYR A 20 0.87 16.13 -11.93
C TYR A 20 0.72 14.73 -12.54
N LEU A 21 -0.17 13.89 -11.99
CA LEU A 21 -0.39 12.52 -12.47
C LEU A 21 -0.83 12.48 -13.95
N GLU A 22 -1.68 13.42 -14.37
CA GLU A 22 -2.08 13.61 -15.78
C GLU A 22 -0.88 13.96 -16.67
N THR A 23 0.02 14.84 -16.21
CA THR A 23 1.24 15.22 -16.94
C THR A 23 2.13 14.00 -17.20
N PHE A 24 2.25 13.11 -16.22
CA PHE A 24 2.98 11.84 -16.37
C PHE A 24 2.18 10.74 -17.09
N LYS A 25 0.91 11.00 -17.42
CA LYS A 25 -0.02 10.04 -18.05
C LYS A 25 -0.19 8.76 -17.22
N TRP A 26 -0.19 8.90 -15.90
CA TRP A 26 -0.45 7.78 -14.99
C TRP A 26 -1.96 7.55 -14.88
N GLU A 27 -2.37 6.29 -14.96
CA GLU A 27 -3.74 5.91 -14.70
C GLU A 27 -3.92 5.71 -13.20
N VAL A 28 -4.90 6.39 -12.60
CA VAL A 28 -5.23 6.22 -11.19
C VAL A 28 -6.32 5.17 -11.07
N LEU A 29 -6.03 4.07 -10.37
CA LEU A 29 -7.00 3.03 -10.11
C LEU A 29 -8.06 3.54 -9.12
N PRO A 30 -9.37 3.34 -9.38
CA PRO A 30 -10.40 3.68 -8.42
C PRO A 30 -10.17 2.96 -7.08
N HIS A 31 -10.37 3.68 -5.98
CA HIS A 31 -10.28 3.15 -4.63
C HIS A 31 -11.53 3.55 -3.85
N SER A 32 -12.10 2.62 -3.08
CA SER A 32 -13.26 2.92 -2.24
C SER A 32 -12.83 3.69 -1.00
N PRO A 33 -13.61 4.67 -0.50
CA PRO A 33 -13.38 5.25 0.81
C PRO A 33 -13.33 4.16 1.91
N HIS A 34 -12.42 4.32 2.87
CA HIS A 34 -12.29 3.46 4.06
C HIS A 34 -12.03 1.95 3.79
N SER A 35 -11.47 1.60 2.64
CA SER A 35 -11.05 0.23 2.32
C SER A 35 -9.54 0.05 2.60
N PRO A 36 -9.15 -0.82 3.54
CA PRO A 36 -7.75 -1.20 3.76
C PRO A 36 -7.26 -2.26 2.74
N ASP A 37 -7.95 -2.44 1.62
CA ASP A 37 -7.59 -3.42 0.58
C ASP A 37 -6.52 -2.89 -0.39
N ALA A 38 -5.72 -1.92 0.06
CA ALA A 38 -4.51 -1.52 -0.64
C ALA A 38 -3.35 -2.48 -0.29
N PRO A 39 -2.51 -2.91 -1.25
CA PRO A 39 -1.38 -3.83 -1.00
C PRO A 39 -0.40 -3.30 0.06
N SER A 40 -0.28 -1.98 0.17
CA SER A 40 0.49 -1.34 1.23
C SER A 40 -0.03 -1.70 2.62
N ASP A 41 -1.36 -1.67 2.82
CA ASP A 41 -1.98 -1.85 4.14
C ASP A 41 -2.08 -3.33 4.54
N TYR A 42 -2.73 -4.16 3.71
CA TYR A 42 -2.99 -5.55 4.08
C TYR A 42 -1.76 -6.46 4.03
N TYR A 43 -0.69 -6.06 3.32
CA TYR A 43 0.48 -6.90 3.09
C TYR A 43 1.79 -6.25 3.55
N LEU A 44 2.18 -5.11 2.98
CA LEU A 44 3.48 -4.50 3.26
C LEU A 44 3.58 -4.04 4.72
N PHE A 45 2.68 -3.16 5.16
CA PHE A 45 2.67 -2.62 6.52
C PHE A 45 2.29 -3.68 7.55
N ARG A 46 1.41 -4.63 7.20
CA ARG A 46 1.14 -5.79 8.06
C ARG A 46 2.42 -6.58 8.35
N SER A 47 3.22 -6.90 7.33
CA SER A 47 4.50 -7.58 7.53
C SER A 47 5.52 -6.70 8.28
N MET A 48 5.53 -5.40 8.01
CA MET A 48 6.45 -4.45 8.66
C MET A 48 6.14 -4.31 10.15
N ALA A 49 4.86 -4.26 10.53
CA ALA A 49 4.42 -4.17 11.93
C ALA A 49 4.96 -5.32 12.78
N HIS A 50 4.99 -6.55 12.24
CA HIS A 50 5.62 -7.69 12.92
C HIS A 50 7.12 -7.47 13.14
N GLY A 51 7.83 -6.91 12.17
CA GLY A 51 9.25 -6.60 12.32
C GLY A 51 9.52 -5.44 13.29
N LEU A 52 8.57 -4.51 13.42
CA LEU A 52 8.66 -3.35 14.30
C LEU A 52 8.34 -3.67 15.76
N ALA A 53 7.56 -4.72 16.03
CA ALA A 53 7.04 -5.02 17.37
C ALA A 53 8.12 -5.11 18.47
N ASP A 54 9.31 -5.62 18.12
CA ASP A 54 10.42 -5.81 19.06
C ASP A 54 11.51 -4.73 18.96
N GLN A 55 11.26 -3.64 18.22
CA GLN A 55 12.27 -2.61 17.97
C GLN A 55 12.09 -1.41 18.90
N GLN A 56 13.22 -0.90 19.41
CA GLN A 56 13.29 0.38 20.10
C GLN A 56 14.32 1.27 19.38
N PHE A 57 13.85 2.40 18.86
CA PHE A 57 14.70 3.35 18.15
C PHE A 57 15.01 4.55 19.05
N ARG A 58 16.24 5.05 18.98
CA ARG A 58 16.68 6.22 19.77
C ARG A 58 16.77 7.50 18.93
N SER A 59 16.75 7.36 17.61
CA SER A 59 16.88 8.45 16.66
C SER A 59 16.10 8.17 15.38
N TYR A 60 15.90 9.24 14.60
CA TYR A 60 15.34 9.13 13.25
C TYR A 60 16.24 8.31 12.33
N GLU A 61 17.56 8.46 12.48
CA GLU A 61 18.57 7.72 11.72
C GLU A 61 18.47 6.22 11.95
N ASP A 62 18.17 5.78 13.18
CA ASP A 62 17.97 4.36 13.49
C ASP A 62 16.74 3.80 12.76
N ILE A 63 15.62 4.56 12.77
CA ILE A 63 14.39 4.18 12.05
C ILE A 63 14.69 4.04 10.56
N LYS A 64 15.38 5.03 9.98
CA LYS A 64 15.70 5.03 8.55
C LYS A 64 16.58 3.84 8.17
N LYS A 65 17.66 3.58 8.93
CA LYS A 65 18.54 2.42 8.69
C LYS A 65 17.80 1.09 8.80
N TRP A 66 16.93 0.97 9.79
CA TRP A 66 16.11 -0.23 9.96
C TRP A 66 15.15 -0.41 8.79
N LEU A 67 14.47 0.66 8.37
CA LEU A 67 13.53 0.63 7.24
C LEU A 67 14.24 0.25 5.93
N ASP A 68 15.38 0.88 5.64
CA ASP A 68 16.20 0.57 4.46
C ASP A 68 16.62 -0.90 4.46
N SER A 69 17.07 -1.40 5.61
CA SER A 69 17.48 -2.81 5.77
C SER A 69 16.29 -3.78 5.63
N TRP A 70 15.15 -3.43 6.21
CA TRP A 70 13.94 -4.25 6.16
C TRP A 70 13.40 -4.35 4.74
N ILE A 71 13.35 -3.23 4.00
CA ILE A 71 12.96 -3.21 2.58
C ILE A 71 13.93 -4.03 1.75
N ALA A 72 15.24 -3.84 1.92
CA ALA A 72 16.27 -4.59 1.19
C ALA A 72 16.27 -6.10 1.50
N SER A 73 15.74 -6.49 2.68
CA SER A 73 15.62 -7.91 3.05
C SER A 73 14.49 -8.65 2.33
N LYS A 74 13.55 -7.94 1.70
CA LYS A 74 12.43 -8.56 0.97
C LYS A 74 12.83 -8.84 -0.46
N ASP A 75 12.54 -10.04 -0.91
CA ASP A 75 12.78 -10.43 -2.29
C ASP A 75 11.67 -9.92 -3.23
N GLU A 76 11.87 -10.08 -4.53
CA GLU A 76 10.87 -9.68 -5.52
C GLU A 76 9.54 -10.43 -5.34
N HIS A 77 9.59 -11.70 -4.92
CA HIS A 77 8.40 -12.53 -4.72
C HIS A 77 7.51 -11.96 -3.62
N PHE A 78 8.09 -11.43 -2.55
CA PHE A 78 7.33 -10.76 -1.49
C PHE A 78 6.42 -9.66 -2.06
N TYR A 79 6.97 -8.71 -2.81
CA TYR A 79 6.18 -7.61 -3.39
C TYR A 79 5.18 -8.10 -4.42
N ARG A 80 5.60 -9.05 -5.27
CA ARG A 80 4.75 -9.65 -6.29
C ARG A 80 3.54 -10.36 -5.69
N ASN A 81 3.73 -11.09 -4.58
CA ASN A 81 2.65 -11.80 -3.88
C ASN A 81 1.64 -10.82 -3.28
N GLY A 82 2.12 -9.72 -2.68
CA GLY A 82 1.24 -8.67 -2.17
C GLY A 82 0.31 -8.13 -3.25
N ILE A 83 0.84 -7.80 -4.43
CA ILE A 83 0.05 -7.30 -5.56
C ILE A 83 -0.87 -8.39 -6.14
N ARG A 84 -0.39 -9.62 -6.27
CA ARG A 84 -1.16 -10.73 -6.86
C ARG A 84 -2.32 -11.21 -5.99
N ALA A 85 -2.37 -10.83 -4.72
CA ALA A 85 -3.51 -11.08 -3.85
C ALA A 85 -4.72 -10.17 -4.14
N LEU A 86 -4.55 -9.07 -4.89
CA LEU A 86 -5.62 -8.11 -5.17
C LEU A 86 -6.88 -8.73 -5.80
N PRO A 87 -6.80 -9.57 -6.85
CA PRO A 87 -7.99 -10.15 -7.46
C PRO A 87 -8.82 -10.97 -6.48
N GLU A 88 -8.18 -11.84 -5.69
CA GLU A 88 -8.86 -12.64 -4.66
C GLU A 88 -9.51 -11.75 -3.60
N ARG A 89 -8.84 -10.67 -3.17
CA ARG A 89 -9.41 -9.71 -2.23
C ARG A 89 -10.63 -8.99 -2.83
N TRP A 90 -10.58 -8.57 -4.09
CA TRP A 90 -11.73 -7.95 -4.76
C TRP A 90 -12.90 -8.92 -4.90
N GLU A 91 -12.65 -10.20 -5.20
CA GLU A 91 -13.68 -11.23 -5.19
C GLU A 91 -14.33 -11.37 -3.81
N LYS A 92 -13.55 -11.35 -2.73
CA LYS A 92 -14.07 -11.38 -1.36
C LYS A 92 -14.88 -10.13 -1.00
N VAL A 93 -14.46 -8.94 -1.43
CA VAL A 93 -15.25 -7.69 -1.27
C VAL A 93 -16.62 -7.83 -1.94
N VAL A 94 -16.64 -8.32 -3.18
CA VAL A 94 -17.89 -8.50 -3.93
C VAL A 94 -18.77 -9.57 -3.28
N ALA A 95 -18.20 -10.70 -2.89
CA ALA A 95 -18.92 -11.78 -2.21
C ALA A 95 -19.46 -11.36 -0.82
N SER A 96 -18.87 -10.33 -0.21
CA SER A 96 -19.29 -9.79 1.08
C SER A 96 -20.21 -8.56 0.94
N ASP A 97 -20.72 -8.27 -0.26
CA ASP A 97 -21.54 -7.09 -0.55
C ASP A 97 -20.89 -5.77 -0.08
N GLY A 98 -19.57 -5.68 -0.20
CA GLY A 98 -18.78 -4.52 0.21
C GLY A 98 -18.42 -4.46 1.71
N GLN A 99 -18.80 -5.46 2.50
CA GLN A 99 -18.38 -5.56 3.91
C GLN A 99 -16.92 -6.01 4.04
N TYR A 100 -16.35 -5.76 5.22
CA TYR A 100 -15.03 -6.30 5.59
C TYR A 100 -15.04 -7.83 5.67
N PHE A 101 -13.90 -8.44 5.37
CA PHE A 101 -13.69 -9.89 5.32
C PHE A 101 -12.33 -10.27 5.91
N GLU A 102 -12.16 -11.56 6.22
CA GLU A 102 -10.90 -12.16 6.68
C GLU A 102 -9.99 -12.64 5.52
#